data_AF-A0A1Z8SCR1-F1
#
_entry.id   AF-A0A1Z8SCR1-F1
#
_cell.length_a   1.000
_cell.length_b   1.000
_cell.length_c   1.000
_cell.angle_alpha   90.00
_cell.angle_beta   90.00
_cell.angle_gamma   90.00
#
_symmetry.space_group_name_H-M   'P 1'
#
loop_
_entity.id
_entity.type
_entity.pdbx_description
1 polymer ?
#
loop_
_entity_poly.entity_id
_entity_poly.type
_entity_poly.pdbx_seq_one_letter_code
_entity_poly.pdbx_strand_id
1 'polypeptide(L)'
;MITDTADSLAWRVVERFYRAWNNFQSVHDRYEQIVQDYVDKLGIPREEIRLDPRDLFELLSTQDLEVLRDDYLTPLKAACHRLFRTEDSTDFLDRLVNDIFHELSILKEEHYNVLTYATDEAALLPGTDRDLHEEQQVILDEVHEMFPQKVHRIAHLFETGSAALEALLHRWNTDPVLVRSLFLQRDGFVAHAYVDGLDHFYRLMYGKEEYARGYLVVGESFLDSGFLERADAALQLGIEKASEAGQSTVQDTIHQALDRVADAQQSHGSTQGGNEE
;
A
#
# COMPACT_ATOMS: atom_id res chain seq x y z
N MET A 1 -10.54 -3.27 27.27
CA MET A 1 -11.03 -4.14 26.17
C MET A 1 -11.94 -3.29 25.32
N ILE A 2 -11.42 -2.76 24.22
CA ILE A 2 -12.19 -1.96 23.24
C ILE A 2 -12.78 -2.97 22.26
N THR A 3 -14.10 -2.91 22.11
CA THR A 3 -14.93 -3.81 21.31
C THR A 3 -14.74 -3.61 19.81
N ASP A 4 -14.60 -4.73 19.10
CA ASP A 4 -14.32 -4.95 17.67
C ASP A 4 -15.51 -4.54 16.76
N THR A 5 -16.08 -3.34 16.92
CA THR A 5 -17.36 -2.93 16.28
C THR A 5 -17.31 -1.69 15.36
N ALA A 6 -16.16 -1.37 14.75
CA ALA A 6 -16.08 -0.31 13.74
C ALA A 6 -15.19 -0.64 12.51
N ASP A 7 -14.75 -1.89 12.38
CA ASP A 7 -13.62 -2.24 11.53
C ASP A 7 -14.02 -2.89 10.21
N SER A 8 -14.08 -2.09 9.14
CA SER A 8 -14.07 -2.65 7.79
C SER A 8 -12.75 -3.39 7.56
N LEU A 9 -12.83 -4.71 7.43
CA LEU A 9 -11.69 -5.54 7.04
C LEU A 9 -11.24 -5.20 5.61
N ALA A 10 -12.18 -4.84 4.73
CA ALA A 10 -11.87 -4.38 3.37
C ALA A 10 -10.99 -3.13 3.39
N TRP A 11 -11.34 -2.12 4.21
CA TRP A 11 -10.50 -0.94 4.41
C TRP A 11 -9.10 -1.32 4.90
N ARG A 12 -9.00 -2.17 5.92
CA ARG A 12 -7.70 -2.60 6.47
C ARG A 12 -6.83 -3.29 5.42
N VAL A 13 -7.41 -4.13 4.57
CA VAL A 13 -6.67 -4.78 3.48
C VAL A 13 -6.22 -3.75 2.46
N VAL A 14 -7.11 -2.88 1.98
CA VAL A 14 -6.79 -1.84 0.99
C VAL A 14 -5.69 -0.92 1.51
N GLU A 15 -5.88 -0.32 2.68
CA GLU A 15 -4.91 0.60 3.27
C GLU A 15 -3.54 -0.07 3.44
N ARG A 16 -3.50 -1.26 4.06
CA ARG A 16 -2.23 -1.92 4.35
C ARG A 16 -1.54 -2.40 3.09
N PHE A 17 -2.29 -2.85 2.08
CA PHE A 17 -1.73 -3.30 0.81
C PHE A 17 -1.01 -2.15 0.10
N TYR A 18 -1.68 -1.03 -0.14
CA TYR A 18 -1.07 0.09 -0.86
C TYR A 18 0.03 0.78 -0.03
N ARG A 19 -0.09 0.84 1.30
CA ARG A 19 1.00 1.33 2.14
C ARG A 19 2.23 0.43 2.08
N ALA A 20 2.05 -0.89 2.14
CA ALA A 20 3.15 -1.86 1.99
C ALA A 20 3.80 -1.73 0.61
N TRP A 21 2.98 -1.61 -0.45
CA TRP A 21 3.47 -1.49 -1.81
C TRP A 21 4.26 -0.20 -2.02
N ASN A 22 3.73 0.96 -1.62
CA ASN A 22 4.42 2.24 -1.74
C ASN A 22 5.76 2.25 -0.96
N ASN A 23 5.78 1.61 0.21
CA ASN A 23 7.02 1.47 0.98
C ASN A 23 8.02 0.56 0.27
N PHE A 24 7.57 -0.57 -0.27
CA PHE A 24 8.43 -1.46 -1.06
C PHE A 24 8.95 -0.80 -2.34
N GLN A 25 8.14 -0.01 -3.06
CA GLN A 25 8.61 0.74 -4.23
C GLN A 25 9.78 1.65 -3.89
N SER A 26 9.77 2.30 -2.73
CA SER A 26 10.90 3.11 -2.27
C SER A 26 12.17 2.30 -2.03
N VAL A 27 12.04 1.05 -1.58
CA VAL A 27 13.17 0.12 -1.40
C VAL A 27 13.67 -0.38 -2.76
N HIS A 28 12.75 -0.78 -3.63
CA HIS A 28 13.01 -1.24 -4.99
C HIS A 28 13.75 -0.18 -5.82
N ASP A 29 13.22 1.05 -5.87
CA ASP A 29 13.79 2.12 -6.69
C ASP A 29 15.19 2.53 -6.20
N ARG A 30 15.42 2.48 -4.89
CA ARG A 30 16.76 2.70 -4.32
C ARG A 30 17.72 1.59 -4.72
N TYR A 31 17.28 0.33 -4.63
CA TYR A 31 18.07 -0.82 -5.06
C TYR A 31 18.46 -0.70 -6.54
N GLU A 32 17.50 -0.41 -7.41
CA GLU A 32 17.72 -0.23 -8.85
C GLU A 32 18.66 0.94 -9.15
N GLN A 33 18.51 2.07 -8.45
CA GLN A 33 19.39 3.22 -8.61
C GLN A 33 20.85 2.88 -8.25
N ILE A 34 21.07 2.23 -7.10
CA ILE A 34 22.42 1.85 -6.66
C ILE A 34 23.04 0.86 -7.67
N VAL A 35 22.25 -0.13 -8.11
CA VAL A 35 22.68 -1.08 -9.15
C VAL A 35 23.06 -0.37 -10.44
N GLN A 36 22.25 0.58 -10.91
CA GLN A 36 22.51 1.34 -12.12
C GLN A 36 23.78 2.19 -11.98
N ASP A 37 24.02 2.81 -10.82
CA ASP A 37 25.22 3.57 -10.55
C ASP A 37 26.49 2.69 -10.68
N TYR A 38 26.43 1.42 -10.24
CA TYR A 38 27.53 0.47 -10.44
C TYR A 38 27.72 0.09 -11.91
N VAL A 39 26.64 -0.14 -12.65
CA VAL A 39 26.68 -0.42 -14.10
C VAL A 39 27.34 0.74 -14.84
N ASP A 40 26.93 1.97 -14.56
CA ASP A 40 27.45 3.18 -15.20
C ASP A 40 28.93 3.42 -14.84
N LYS A 41 29.30 3.18 -13.58
CA LYS A 41 30.67 3.37 -13.06
C LYS A 41 31.65 2.34 -13.63
N LEU A 42 31.24 1.07 -13.75
CA LEU A 42 32.11 -0.02 -14.19
C LEU A 42 32.06 -0.25 -15.70
N GLY A 43 30.99 0.20 -16.37
CA GLY A 43 30.81 0.04 -17.82
C GLY A 43 30.58 -1.40 -18.26
N ILE A 44 30.08 -2.26 -17.35
CA ILE A 44 29.79 -3.68 -17.61
C ILE A 44 28.33 -4.01 -17.22
N PRO A 45 27.73 -5.05 -17.82
CA PRO A 45 26.37 -5.49 -17.48
C PRO A 45 26.25 -5.92 -16.01
N ARG A 46 25.06 -5.74 -15.42
CA ARG A 46 24.79 -6.08 -14.00
C ARG A 46 25.11 -7.54 -13.67
N GLU A 47 24.91 -8.45 -14.61
CA GLU A 47 25.13 -9.88 -14.44
C GLU A 47 26.62 -10.22 -14.24
N GLU A 48 27.51 -9.37 -14.77
CA GLU A 48 28.97 -9.50 -14.66
C GLU A 48 29.54 -8.80 -13.42
N ILE A 49 28.76 -7.92 -12.77
CA ILE A 49 29.21 -7.21 -11.58
C ILE A 49 29.25 -8.18 -10.39
N ARG A 50 30.41 -8.22 -9.74
CA ARG A 50 30.64 -8.88 -8.46
C ARG A 50 31.16 -7.85 -7.47
N LEU A 51 30.30 -7.49 -6.52
CA LEU A 51 30.53 -6.57 -5.43
C LEU A 51 31.15 -7.31 -4.24
N ASP A 52 31.93 -6.61 -3.45
CA ASP A 52 32.39 -7.13 -2.16
C ASP A 52 31.22 -7.16 -1.15
N PRO A 53 31.36 -7.88 0.00
CA PRO A 53 30.29 -8.00 0.98
C PRO A 53 29.74 -6.67 1.50
N ARG A 54 30.58 -5.63 1.59
CA ARG A 54 30.17 -4.32 2.08
C ARG A 54 29.31 -3.61 1.04
N ASP A 55 29.76 -3.60 -0.20
CA ASP A 55 29.02 -3.01 -1.32
C ASP A 55 27.70 -3.75 -1.57
N LEU A 56 27.68 -5.09 -1.43
CA LEU A 56 26.46 -5.91 -1.46
C LEU A 56 25.48 -5.54 -0.34
N PHE A 57 26.00 -5.36 0.88
CA PHE A 57 25.18 -4.98 2.03
C PHE A 57 24.52 -3.62 1.81
N GLU A 58 25.22 -2.67 1.19
CA GLU A 58 24.71 -1.32 0.90
C GLU A 58 23.56 -1.31 -0.14
N LEU A 59 23.37 -2.38 -0.92
CA LEU A 59 22.27 -2.48 -1.90
C LEU A 59 20.88 -2.43 -1.25
N LEU A 60 20.76 -2.88 0.00
CA LEU A 60 19.49 -2.97 0.72
C LEU A 60 19.64 -2.48 2.17
N SER A 61 18.60 -1.86 2.71
CA SER A 61 18.58 -1.41 4.10
C SER A 61 17.92 -2.44 5.00
N THR A 62 18.65 -2.99 5.97
CA THR A 62 18.09 -3.92 6.96
C THR A 62 16.88 -3.31 7.68
N GLN A 63 16.97 -2.04 8.06
CA GLN A 63 15.88 -1.33 8.73
C GLN A 63 14.64 -1.23 7.84
N ASP A 64 14.80 -0.94 6.54
CA ASP A 64 13.67 -0.80 5.63
C ASP A 64 13.00 -2.17 5.39
N LEU A 65 13.79 -3.24 5.25
CA LEU A 65 13.27 -4.61 5.12
C LEU A 65 12.53 -5.06 6.38
N GLU A 66 13.01 -4.69 7.57
CA GLU A 66 12.36 -4.98 8.85
C GLU A 66 11.03 -4.25 9.00
N VAL A 67 11.02 -2.95 8.75
CA VAL A 67 9.80 -2.13 8.78
C VAL A 67 8.78 -2.67 7.78
N LEU A 68 9.20 -2.99 6.55
CA LEU A 68 8.31 -3.55 5.53
C LEU A 68 7.71 -4.89 5.98
N ARG A 69 8.50 -5.77 6.59
CA ARG A 69 8.01 -7.09 7.06
C ARG A 69 7.10 -6.96 8.27
N ASP A 70 7.53 -6.24 9.29
CA ASP A 70 6.92 -6.28 10.61
C ASP A 70 5.77 -5.28 10.75
N ASP A 71 5.95 -4.06 10.24
CA ASP A 71 4.95 -2.99 10.40
C ASP A 71 3.92 -2.96 9.26
N TYR A 72 4.27 -3.45 8.07
CA TYR A 72 3.37 -3.43 6.91
C TYR A 72 2.84 -4.81 6.53
N LEU A 73 3.69 -5.78 6.23
CA LEU A 73 3.24 -7.08 5.70
C LEU A 73 2.63 -8.00 6.75
N THR A 74 3.14 -8.02 7.99
CA THR A 74 2.56 -8.81 9.08
C THR A 74 1.10 -8.43 9.36
N PRO A 75 0.74 -7.14 9.56
CA PRO A 75 -0.66 -6.76 9.75
C PRO A 75 -1.51 -6.89 8.47
N LEU A 76 -0.91 -6.76 7.28
CA LEU A 76 -1.61 -7.02 6.02
C LEU A 76 -2.01 -8.49 5.92
N LYS A 77 -1.06 -9.41 6.13
CA LYS A 77 -1.30 -10.86 6.14
C LYS A 77 -2.38 -11.24 7.15
N ALA A 78 -2.35 -10.66 8.35
CA ALA A 78 -3.38 -10.90 9.36
C ALA A 78 -4.77 -10.41 8.90
N ALA A 79 -4.86 -9.27 8.19
CA ALA A 79 -6.12 -8.77 7.65
C ALA A 79 -6.64 -9.66 6.50
N CYS A 80 -5.77 -10.05 5.58
CA CYS A 80 -6.13 -10.95 4.47
C CYS A 80 -6.60 -12.31 5.01
N HIS A 81 -5.89 -12.91 5.96
CA HIS A 81 -6.32 -14.16 6.59
C HIS A 81 -7.74 -14.04 7.17
N ARG A 82 -8.04 -12.94 7.88
CA ARG A 82 -9.36 -12.72 8.48
C ARG A 82 -10.46 -12.49 7.45
N LEU A 83 -10.15 -11.79 6.35
CA LEU A 83 -11.14 -11.42 5.33
C LEU A 83 -11.43 -12.55 4.35
N PHE A 84 -10.42 -13.34 4.01
CA PHE A 84 -10.44 -14.22 2.84
C PHE A 84 -10.33 -15.71 3.14
N ARG A 85 -9.90 -16.11 4.34
CA ARG A 85 -9.83 -17.54 4.67
C ARG A 85 -11.17 -18.05 5.18
N THR A 86 -11.52 -19.22 4.69
CA THR A 86 -12.59 -20.07 5.21
C THR A 86 -11.97 -21.41 5.62
N GLU A 87 -12.73 -22.27 6.30
CA GLU A 87 -12.24 -23.61 6.69
C GLU A 87 -11.78 -24.43 5.48
N ASP A 88 -12.40 -24.23 4.31
CA ASP A 88 -12.20 -25.07 3.12
C ASP A 88 -11.42 -24.38 1.98
N SER A 89 -11.11 -23.08 2.08
CA SER A 89 -10.44 -22.37 0.98
C SER A 89 -9.66 -21.13 1.40
N THR A 90 -8.66 -20.81 0.59
CA THR A 90 -7.84 -19.60 0.70
C THR A 90 -7.91 -18.82 -0.60
N ASP A 91 -8.38 -17.58 -0.52
CA ASP A 91 -8.46 -16.68 -1.68
C ASP A 91 -7.08 -16.46 -2.35
N PHE A 92 -7.11 -16.07 -3.61
CA PHE A 92 -5.90 -15.78 -4.37
C PHE A 92 -5.09 -14.62 -3.79
N LEU A 93 -5.76 -13.54 -3.36
CA LEU A 93 -5.06 -12.38 -2.80
C LEU A 93 -4.37 -12.71 -1.47
N ASP A 94 -4.98 -13.57 -0.65
CA ASP A 94 -4.37 -14.03 0.60
C ASP A 94 -3.08 -14.83 0.36
N ARG A 95 -3.09 -15.69 -0.66
CA ARG A 95 -1.89 -16.44 -1.08
C ARG A 95 -0.79 -15.51 -1.58
N LEU A 96 -1.13 -14.54 -2.43
CA LEU A 96 -0.16 -13.56 -2.93
C LEU A 96 0.49 -12.76 -1.80
N VAL A 97 -0.29 -12.27 -0.83
CA VAL A 97 0.24 -11.54 0.33
C VAL A 97 1.15 -12.43 1.17
N ASN A 98 0.81 -13.71 1.33
CA ASN A 98 1.66 -14.65 2.03
C ASN A 98 2.97 -14.90 1.27
N ASP A 99 2.92 -15.00 -0.06
CA ASP A 99 4.10 -15.18 -0.90
C ASP A 99 5.02 -13.94 -0.84
N ILE A 100 4.48 -12.72 -0.90
CA ILE A 100 5.23 -11.47 -0.69
C ILE A 100 5.96 -11.50 0.65
N PHE A 101 5.24 -11.87 1.72
CA PHE A 101 5.82 -11.99 3.06
C PHE A 101 6.97 -13.00 3.12
N HIS A 102 6.82 -14.14 2.45
CA HIS A 102 7.86 -15.17 2.42
C HIS A 102 9.09 -14.73 1.61
N GLU A 103 8.90 -14.19 0.41
CA GLU A 103 10.01 -13.71 -0.41
C GLU A 103 10.80 -12.59 0.29
N LEU A 104 10.11 -11.66 0.97
CA LEU A 104 10.78 -10.63 1.76
C LEU A 104 11.52 -11.20 2.97
N SER A 105 10.94 -12.21 3.64
CA SER A 105 11.59 -12.85 4.79
C SER A 105 12.89 -13.55 4.38
N ILE A 106 12.89 -14.23 3.22
CA ILE A 106 14.10 -14.84 2.65
C ILE A 106 15.11 -13.75 2.31
N LEU A 107 14.70 -12.70 1.57
CA LEU A 107 15.60 -11.61 1.21
C LEU A 107 16.26 -10.97 2.44
N LYS A 108 15.50 -10.79 3.53
CA LYS A 108 16.00 -10.24 4.79
C LYS A 108 17.00 -11.16 5.48
N GLU A 109 16.72 -12.46 5.52
CA GLU A 109 17.60 -13.46 6.12
C GLU A 109 18.95 -13.50 5.38
N GLU A 110 18.91 -13.53 4.05
CA GLU A 110 20.12 -13.55 3.24
C GLU A 110 20.90 -12.23 3.30
N HIS A 111 20.21 -11.09 3.38
CA HIS A 111 20.85 -9.80 3.64
C HIS A 111 21.58 -9.76 4.98
N TYR A 112 20.98 -10.37 6.01
CA TYR A 112 21.63 -10.51 7.33
C TYR A 112 22.85 -11.45 7.28
N ASN A 113 22.79 -12.52 6.47
CA ASN A 113 23.93 -13.42 6.27
C ASN A 113 25.12 -12.66 5.66
N VAL A 114 24.89 -11.81 4.65
CA VAL A 114 25.93 -10.95 4.05
C VAL A 114 26.59 -10.05 5.10
N LEU A 115 25.80 -9.42 5.99
CA LEU A 115 26.35 -8.59 7.07
C LEU A 115 27.27 -9.38 8.01
N THR A 116 26.86 -10.61 8.34
CA THR A 116 27.64 -11.49 9.22
C THR A 116 29.00 -11.81 8.57
N TYR A 117 29.04 -12.06 7.26
CA TYR A 117 30.29 -12.27 6.55
C TYR A 117 31.12 -11.00 6.34
N ALA A 118 30.48 -9.85 6.12
CA ALA A 118 31.17 -8.56 5.99
C ALA A 118 31.86 -8.11 7.29
N THR A 119 31.38 -8.59 8.45
CA THR A 119 31.90 -8.21 9.77
C THR A 119 32.85 -9.24 10.39
N ASP A 120 32.97 -10.43 9.79
CA ASP A 120 33.87 -11.47 10.29
C ASP A 120 35.33 -11.21 9.85
N GLU A 121 35.98 -10.29 10.56
CA GLU A 121 37.42 -9.98 10.39
C GLU A 121 38.33 -11.20 10.62
N ALA A 122 37.85 -12.26 11.30
CA ALA A 122 38.64 -13.46 11.56
C ALA A 122 38.88 -14.31 10.30
N ALA A 123 38.02 -14.22 9.28
CA ALA A 123 38.22 -14.86 7.98
C ALA A 123 39.31 -14.18 7.13
N LEU A 124 39.72 -12.95 7.48
CA LEU A 124 40.78 -12.19 6.80
C LEU A 124 42.18 -12.43 7.39
N LEU A 125 42.30 -13.25 8.45
CA LEU A 125 43.60 -13.60 9.03
C LEU A 125 44.35 -14.60 8.12
N PRO A 126 45.61 -14.31 7.73
CA PRO A 126 46.38 -15.23 6.89
C PRO A 126 46.72 -16.50 7.67
N GLY A 127 46.11 -17.64 7.28
CA GLY A 127 46.39 -18.96 7.85
C GLY A 127 45.18 -19.73 8.37
N THR A 128 43.99 -19.13 8.37
CA THR A 128 42.71 -19.81 8.64
C THR A 128 42.07 -20.31 7.34
N ASP A 129 41.47 -21.50 7.42
CA ASP A 129 41.04 -22.42 6.35
C ASP A 129 40.75 -21.83 4.96
N ARG A 130 41.47 -22.35 3.96
CA ARG A 130 41.20 -22.13 2.52
C ARG A 130 39.76 -22.51 2.16
N ASP A 131 39.23 -23.53 2.83
CA ASP A 131 37.86 -24.04 2.66
C ASP A 131 36.81 -22.99 3.08
N LEU A 132 37.07 -22.20 4.14
CA LEU A 132 36.16 -21.14 4.58
C LEU A 132 36.06 -19.99 3.57
N HIS A 133 37.17 -19.65 2.90
CA HIS A 133 37.16 -18.60 1.88
C HIS A 133 36.43 -19.04 0.60
N GLU A 134 36.56 -20.31 0.23
CA GLU A 134 35.82 -20.90 -0.90
C GLU A 134 34.32 -20.97 -0.60
N GLU A 135 33.92 -21.39 0.61
CA GLU A 135 32.51 -21.38 1.06
C GLU A 135 31.92 -19.95 1.07
N GLN A 136 32.67 -18.96 1.53
CA GLN A 136 32.24 -17.55 1.51
C GLN A 136 32.00 -17.05 0.08
N GLN A 137 32.89 -17.37 -0.86
CA GLN A 137 32.73 -16.95 -2.26
C GLN A 137 31.48 -17.58 -2.90
N VAL A 138 31.22 -18.86 -2.62
CA VAL A 138 30.00 -19.53 -3.12
C VAL A 138 28.75 -18.82 -2.60
N ILE A 139 28.69 -18.50 -1.31
CA ILE A 139 27.54 -17.79 -0.73
C ILE A 139 27.38 -16.39 -1.34
N LEU A 140 28.48 -15.65 -1.54
CA LEU A 140 28.41 -14.33 -2.16
C LEU A 140 27.94 -14.41 -3.61
N ASP A 141 28.42 -15.38 -4.39
CA ASP A 141 27.95 -15.60 -5.76
C ASP A 141 26.46 -15.93 -5.81
N GLU A 142 25.97 -16.79 -4.90
CA GLU A 142 24.54 -17.07 -4.76
C GLU A 142 23.72 -15.81 -4.45
N VAL A 143 24.22 -14.95 -3.54
CA VAL A 143 23.56 -13.69 -3.20
C VAL A 143 23.50 -12.72 -4.39
N HIS A 144 24.56 -12.64 -5.21
CA HIS A 144 24.60 -11.76 -6.39
C HIS A 144 23.51 -12.09 -7.40
N GLU A 145 23.17 -13.37 -7.53
CA GLU A 145 22.09 -13.86 -8.39
C GLU A 145 20.73 -13.73 -7.71
N MET A 146 20.66 -14.00 -6.41
CA MET A 146 19.41 -14.10 -5.67
C MET A 146 18.77 -12.75 -5.34
N PHE A 147 19.53 -11.72 -4.95
CA PHE A 147 18.98 -10.40 -4.61
C PHE A 147 18.13 -9.78 -5.73
N PRO A 148 18.63 -9.64 -6.98
CA PRO A 148 17.82 -9.12 -8.09
C PRO A 148 16.53 -9.93 -8.27
N GLN A 149 16.66 -11.27 -8.27
CA GLN A 149 15.52 -12.17 -8.48
C GLN A 149 14.45 -11.96 -7.41
N LYS A 150 14.83 -11.84 -6.13
CA LYS A 150 13.87 -11.60 -5.03
C LYS A 150 13.23 -10.23 -5.12
N VAL A 151 14.02 -9.18 -5.33
CA VAL A 151 13.52 -7.81 -5.44
C VAL A 151 12.50 -7.70 -6.58
N HIS A 152 12.84 -8.18 -7.78
CA HIS A 152 11.93 -8.16 -8.92
C HIS A 152 10.72 -9.07 -8.73
N ARG A 153 10.88 -10.22 -8.08
CA ARG A 153 9.75 -11.11 -7.77
C ARG A 153 8.78 -10.49 -6.78
N ILE A 154 9.26 -9.80 -5.74
CA ILE A 154 8.40 -9.07 -4.80
C ILE A 154 7.65 -7.96 -5.53
N ALA A 155 8.33 -7.20 -6.41
CA ALA A 155 7.68 -6.18 -7.25
C ALA A 155 6.54 -6.77 -8.08
N HIS A 156 6.81 -7.87 -8.80
CA HIS A 156 5.82 -8.56 -9.61
C HIS A 156 4.63 -9.10 -8.79
N LEU A 157 4.89 -9.61 -7.58
CA LEU A 157 3.83 -10.09 -6.68
C LEU A 157 2.94 -8.94 -6.19
N PHE A 158 3.51 -7.76 -5.90
CA PHE A 158 2.72 -6.57 -5.58
C PHE A 158 1.87 -6.11 -6.77
N GLU A 159 2.42 -6.06 -7.98
CA GLU A 159 1.65 -5.72 -9.20
C GLU A 159 0.51 -6.71 -9.46
N THR A 160 0.78 -8.00 -9.28
CA THR A 160 -0.25 -9.05 -9.42
C THR A 160 -1.30 -8.92 -8.31
N GLY A 161 -0.86 -8.63 -7.09
CA GLY A 161 -1.73 -8.39 -5.94
C GLY A 161 -2.59 -7.16 -6.10
N SER A 162 -2.08 -6.09 -6.71
CA SER A 162 -2.85 -4.86 -6.96
C SER A 162 -3.98 -5.16 -7.93
N ALA A 163 -3.69 -5.80 -9.06
CA ALA A 163 -4.72 -6.20 -10.03
C ALA A 163 -5.79 -7.11 -9.40
N ALA A 164 -5.38 -8.06 -8.54
CA ALA A 164 -6.31 -8.93 -7.82
C ALA A 164 -7.19 -8.15 -6.82
N LEU A 165 -6.61 -7.19 -6.08
CA LEU A 165 -7.33 -6.34 -5.14
C LEU A 165 -8.29 -5.38 -5.86
N GLU A 166 -7.86 -4.76 -6.96
CA GLU A 166 -8.67 -3.88 -7.80
C GLU A 166 -9.92 -4.62 -8.32
N ALA A 167 -9.76 -5.88 -8.72
CA ALA A 167 -10.86 -6.74 -9.15
C ALA A 167 -11.89 -7.02 -8.04
N LEU A 168 -11.57 -6.78 -6.76
CA LEU A 168 -12.49 -6.95 -5.64
C LEU A 168 -13.20 -5.65 -5.24
N LEU A 169 -12.64 -4.48 -5.56
CA LEU A 169 -13.13 -3.19 -5.05
C LEU A 169 -14.61 -2.91 -5.36
N HIS A 170 -15.08 -3.30 -6.55
CA HIS A 170 -16.49 -3.15 -6.93
C HIS A 170 -17.46 -3.88 -5.97
N ARG A 171 -17.02 -4.94 -5.28
CA ARG A 171 -17.83 -5.70 -4.32
C ARG A 171 -17.97 -4.99 -2.97
N TRP A 172 -17.10 -4.03 -2.69
CA TRP A 172 -17.10 -3.27 -1.43
C TRP A 172 -17.56 -1.83 -1.63
N ASN A 173 -18.21 -1.53 -2.76
CA ASN A 173 -18.68 -0.19 -3.11
C ASN A 173 -19.86 0.30 -2.23
N THR A 174 -20.43 -0.59 -1.42
CA THR A 174 -21.45 -0.28 -0.41
C THR A 174 -20.88 -0.21 1.01
N ASP A 175 -19.58 -0.44 1.23
CA ASP A 175 -18.96 -0.31 2.54
C ASP A 175 -18.64 1.16 2.83
N PRO A 176 -19.42 1.85 3.70
CA PRO A 176 -19.24 3.27 3.94
C PRO A 176 -17.91 3.57 4.66
N VAL A 177 -17.36 2.61 5.42
CA VAL A 177 -16.08 2.81 6.12
C VAL A 177 -14.95 2.81 5.10
N LEU A 178 -14.95 1.88 4.14
CA LEU A 178 -13.96 1.86 3.05
C LEU A 178 -14.03 3.15 2.23
N VAL A 179 -15.22 3.48 1.72
CA VAL A 179 -15.45 4.64 0.83
C VAL A 179 -15.05 5.96 1.52
N ARG A 180 -15.51 6.16 2.77
CA ARG A 180 -15.16 7.34 3.56
C ARG A 180 -13.69 7.41 3.92
N SER A 181 -13.06 6.28 4.22
CA SER A 181 -11.65 6.26 4.61
C SER A 181 -10.72 6.54 3.43
N LEU A 182 -11.06 6.05 2.22
CA LEU A 182 -10.37 6.45 0.99
C LEU A 182 -10.43 7.96 0.79
N PHE A 183 -11.60 8.58 0.98
CA PHE A 183 -11.74 10.03 0.89
C PHE A 183 -10.94 10.79 1.94
N LEU A 184 -10.92 10.31 3.19
CA LEU A 184 -10.14 10.93 4.27
C LEU A 184 -8.63 10.80 4.07
N GLN A 185 -8.20 9.74 3.39
CA GLN A 185 -6.79 9.49 3.07
C GLN A 185 -6.42 9.90 1.64
N ARG A 186 -7.28 10.68 0.94
CA ARG A 186 -7.11 11.04 -0.48
C ARG A 186 -5.79 11.75 -0.77
N ASP A 187 -5.33 12.60 0.16
CA ASP A 187 -4.06 13.34 0.04
C ASP A 187 -2.86 12.53 0.58
N GLY A 188 -3.12 11.35 1.16
CA GLY A 188 -2.13 10.43 1.72
C GLY A 188 -1.73 9.34 0.73
N PHE A 189 -1.76 8.07 1.16
CA PHE A 189 -1.34 6.95 0.31
C PHE A 189 -2.19 6.80 -0.97
N VAL A 190 -3.43 7.29 -0.96
CA VAL A 190 -4.36 7.22 -2.10
C VAL A 190 -3.83 8.02 -3.30
N ALA A 191 -3.32 9.23 -3.07
CA ALA A 191 -2.68 10.04 -4.12
C ALA A 191 -1.39 9.42 -4.66
N HIS A 192 -0.70 8.59 -3.87
CA HIS A 192 0.53 7.91 -4.29
C HIS A 192 0.25 6.63 -5.06
N ALA A 193 -0.89 5.97 -4.81
CA ALA A 193 -1.25 4.72 -5.46
C ALA A 193 -1.58 4.90 -6.95
N TYR A 194 -2.17 6.03 -7.33
CA TYR A 194 -2.53 6.33 -8.73
C TYR A 194 -2.41 7.82 -9.03
N VAL A 195 -2.08 8.15 -10.29
CA VAL A 195 -2.00 9.54 -10.79
C VAL A 195 -3.31 10.31 -10.57
N ASP A 196 -4.45 9.65 -10.80
CA ASP A 196 -5.77 10.25 -10.62
C ASP A 196 -6.30 10.09 -9.16
N GLY A 197 -5.47 9.59 -8.25
CA GLY A 197 -5.76 9.43 -6.82
C GLY A 197 -7.10 8.75 -6.54
N LEU A 198 -7.94 9.42 -5.75
CA LEU A 198 -9.24 8.90 -5.30
C LEU A 198 -10.19 8.58 -6.47
N ASP A 199 -10.15 9.35 -7.55
CA ASP A 199 -11.01 9.13 -8.73
C ASP A 199 -10.71 7.77 -9.37
N HIS A 200 -9.47 7.29 -9.29
CA HIS A 200 -9.11 5.95 -9.74
C HIS A 200 -9.83 4.87 -8.93
N PHE A 201 -9.76 4.94 -7.60
CA PHE A 201 -10.46 3.99 -6.72
C PHE A 201 -11.97 3.99 -6.95
N TYR A 202 -12.59 5.17 -7.07
CA TYR A 202 -14.03 5.24 -7.32
C TYR A 202 -14.42 4.71 -8.69
N ARG A 203 -13.57 4.84 -9.73
CA ARG A 203 -13.83 4.18 -11.03
C ARG A 203 -13.76 2.67 -10.93
N LEU A 204 -12.89 2.11 -10.10
CA LEU A 204 -12.84 0.68 -9.83
C LEU A 204 -14.06 0.19 -9.02
N MET A 205 -14.59 1.04 -8.14
CA MET A 205 -15.72 0.69 -7.26
C MET A 205 -17.10 0.86 -7.93
N TYR A 206 -17.30 1.92 -8.70
CA TYR A 206 -18.60 2.32 -9.28
C TYR A 206 -18.62 2.30 -10.81
N GLY A 207 -17.47 2.11 -11.46
CA GLY A 207 -17.34 2.21 -12.91
C GLY A 207 -17.06 3.63 -13.40
N LYS A 208 -16.58 3.73 -14.65
CA LYS A 208 -16.19 5.02 -15.27
C LYS A 208 -17.35 6.00 -15.40
N GLU A 209 -18.55 5.48 -15.65
CA GLU A 209 -19.75 6.29 -15.90
C GLU A 209 -20.43 6.79 -14.62
N GLU A 210 -20.05 6.29 -13.44
CA GLU A 210 -20.71 6.65 -12.17
C GLU A 210 -19.72 6.87 -11.01
N TYR A 211 -18.42 7.06 -11.27
CA TYR A 211 -17.43 7.20 -10.19
C TYR A 211 -17.69 8.36 -9.24
N ALA A 212 -18.36 9.44 -9.69
CA ALA A 212 -18.68 10.56 -8.80
C ALA A 212 -19.65 10.15 -7.67
N ARG A 213 -20.33 9.00 -7.81
CA ARG A 213 -21.17 8.40 -6.78
C ARG A 213 -20.39 8.08 -5.49
N GLY A 214 -19.09 7.83 -5.57
CA GLY A 214 -18.26 7.67 -4.36
C GLY A 214 -18.29 8.91 -3.47
N TYR A 215 -18.25 10.11 -4.05
CA TYR A 215 -18.35 11.37 -3.31
C TYR A 215 -19.73 11.56 -2.67
N LEU A 216 -20.81 11.16 -3.37
CA LEU A 216 -22.16 11.14 -2.81
C LEU A 216 -22.22 10.26 -1.56
N VAL A 217 -21.73 9.02 -1.64
CA VAL A 217 -21.73 8.06 -0.52
C VAL A 217 -20.95 8.62 0.68
N VAL A 218 -19.82 9.28 0.44
CA VAL A 218 -19.06 9.95 1.51
C VAL A 218 -19.83 11.10 2.13
N GLY A 219 -20.41 11.97 1.29
CA GLY A 219 -21.20 13.11 1.73
C GLY A 219 -22.37 12.70 2.62
N GLU A 220 -23.14 11.70 2.17
CA GLU A 220 -24.24 11.12 2.94
C GLU A 220 -23.75 10.47 4.24
N SER A 221 -22.63 9.73 4.21
CA SER A 221 -22.06 9.14 5.42
C SER A 221 -21.64 10.18 6.46
N PHE A 222 -21.09 11.33 6.03
CA PHE A 222 -20.78 12.44 6.94
C PHE A 222 -22.03 13.14 7.45
N LEU A 223 -23.03 13.36 6.59
CA LEU A 223 -24.31 13.96 6.97
C LEU A 223 -25.02 13.13 8.03
N ASP A 224 -25.14 11.81 7.82
CA ASP A 224 -25.75 10.87 8.77
C ASP A 224 -25.00 10.82 10.11
N SER A 225 -23.70 11.12 10.08
CA SER A 225 -22.85 11.19 11.28
C SER A 225 -22.80 12.59 11.92
N GLY A 226 -23.52 13.58 11.36
CA GLY A 226 -23.56 14.96 11.87
C GLY A 226 -22.35 15.84 11.52
N PHE A 227 -21.43 15.38 10.68
CA PHE A 227 -20.25 16.15 10.25
C PHE A 227 -20.57 17.05 9.05
N LEU A 228 -21.43 18.04 9.26
CA LEU A 228 -22.02 18.86 8.18
C LEU A 228 -20.98 19.55 7.27
N GLU A 229 -19.91 20.12 7.84
CA GLU A 229 -18.84 20.74 7.04
C GLU A 229 -18.11 19.74 6.13
N ARG A 230 -17.91 18.50 6.61
CA ARG A 230 -17.28 17.44 5.81
C ARG A 230 -18.22 16.89 4.76
N ALA A 231 -19.52 16.83 5.07
CA ALA A 231 -20.55 16.45 4.11
C ALA A 231 -20.59 17.46 2.95
N ASP A 232 -20.68 18.76 3.26
CA ASP A 232 -20.64 19.83 2.25
C ASP A 232 -19.39 19.72 1.37
N ALA A 233 -18.19 19.66 1.97
CA ALA A 233 -16.94 19.57 1.22
C ALA A 233 -16.87 18.35 0.28
N ALA A 234 -17.33 17.17 0.75
CA ALA A 234 -17.36 15.96 -0.07
C ALA A 234 -18.35 16.07 -1.23
N LEU A 235 -19.55 16.62 -0.98
CA LEU A 235 -20.58 16.78 -2.01
C LEU A 235 -20.20 17.85 -3.03
N GLN A 236 -19.60 18.97 -2.62
CA GLN A 236 -19.11 20.00 -3.54
C GLN A 236 -18.05 19.44 -4.50
N LEU A 237 -17.07 18.69 -3.98
CA LEU A 237 -16.10 18.00 -4.82
C LEU A 237 -16.78 16.97 -5.73
N GLY A 238 -17.81 16.27 -5.23
CA GLY A 238 -18.62 15.36 -6.04
C GLY A 238 -19.33 16.05 -7.22
N ILE A 239 -19.83 17.27 -7.06
CA ILE A 239 -20.43 18.06 -8.16
C ILE A 239 -19.38 18.38 -9.22
N GLU A 240 -18.22 18.88 -8.80
CA GLU A 240 -17.11 19.21 -9.70
C GLU A 240 -16.76 17.99 -10.55
N LYS A 241 -16.53 16.84 -9.90
CA LYS A 241 -16.18 15.58 -10.57
C LYS A 241 -17.27 15.03 -11.47
N ALA A 242 -18.54 15.10 -11.05
CA ALA A 242 -19.67 14.68 -11.87
C ALA A 242 -19.82 15.58 -13.11
N SER A 243 -19.60 16.90 -12.96
CA SER A 243 -19.68 17.86 -14.06
C SER A 243 -18.55 17.66 -15.08
N GLU A 244 -17.30 17.50 -14.61
CA GLU A 244 -16.13 17.19 -15.45
C GLU A 244 -16.34 15.91 -16.28
N ALA A 245 -17.00 14.91 -15.68
CA ALA A 245 -17.26 13.62 -16.30
C ALA A 245 -18.58 13.53 -17.09
N GLY A 246 -19.41 14.59 -17.09
CA GLY A 246 -20.72 14.58 -17.75
C GLY A 246 -21.77 13.66 -17.10
N GLN A 247 -21.64 13.34 -15.81
CA GLN A 247 -22.52 12.43 -15.07
C GLN A 247 -23.74 13.17 -14.48
N SER A 248 -24.61 13.70 -15.35
CA SER A 248 -25.72 14.59 -14.95
C SER A 248 -26.65 13.98 -13.89
N THR A 249 -27.01 12.71 -14.02
CA THR A 249 -27.88 12.02 -13.04
C THR A 249 -27.25 11.95 -11.64
N VAL A 250 -25.94 11.69 -11.57
CA VAL A 250 -25.20 11.64 -10.31
C VAL A 250 -25.10 13.05 -9.73
N GLN A 251 -24.80 14.04 -10.58
CA GLN A 251 -24.75 15.45 -10.19
C GLN A 251 -26.07 15.94 -9.58
N ASP A 252 -27.21 15.64 -10.20
CA ASP A 252 -28.54 16.01 -9.69
C ASP A 252 -28.80 15.39 -8.31
N THR A 253 -28.37 14.15 -8.10
CA THR A 253 -28.50 13.46 -6.81
C THR A 253 -27.61 14.09 -5.74
N ILE A 254 -26.41 14.53 -6.10
CA ILE A 254 -25.49 15.24 -5.19
C ILE A 254 -26.07 16.62 -4.80
N HIS A 255 -26.69 17.35 -5.74
CA HIS A 255 -27.39 18.60 -5.42
C HIS A 255 -28.50 18.39 -4.38
N GLN A 256 -29.32 17.34 -4.53
CA GLN A 256 -30.36 17.01 -3.54
C GLN A 256 -29.77 16.66 -2.15
N ALA A 257 -28.59 16.05 -2.11
CA ALA A 257 -27.90 15.79 -0.85
C ALA A 257 -27.37 17.08 -0.20
N LEU A 258 -26.88 18.04 -0.99
CA LEU A 258 -26.42 19.34 -0.51
C LEU A 258 -27.55 20.18 0.09
N ASP A 259 -28.74 20.15 -0.51
CA ASP A 259 -29.92 20.84 0.05
C ASP A 259 -30.22 20.32 1.47
N ARG A 260 -30.10 19.00 1.70
CA ARG A 260 -30.26 18.41 3.04
C ARG A 260 -29.19 18.87 4.03
N VAL A 261 -27.95 19.11 3.57
CA VAL A 261 -26.89 19.66 4.43
C VAL A 261 -27.24 21.09 4.84
N ALA A 262 -27.71 21.92 3.91
CA ALA A 262 -28.11 23.30 4.18
C ALA A 262 -29.27 23.39 5.18
N ASP A 263 -30.30 22.54 5.02
CA ASP A 263 -31.43 22.45 5.95
C ASP A 263 -30.98 22.04 7.37
N ALA A 264 -30.04 21.09 7.46
CA ALA A 264 -29.47 20.66 8.74
C ALA A 264 -28.65 21.77 9.42
N GLN A 265 -27.87 22.54 8.66
CA GLN A 265 -27.10 23.68 9.17
C GLN A 265 -28.01 24.79 9.74
N GLN A 266 -29.10 25.12 9.04
CA GLN A 266 -30.07 26.13 9.51
C GLN A 266 -30.76 25.69 10.81
N SER A 267 -31.07 24.39 10.93
CA SER A 267 -31.67 23.81 12.13
C SER A 267 -30.73 23.85 13.35
N HIS A 268 -29.43 23.66 13.14
CA HIS A 268 -28.43 23.77 14.21
C HIS A 268 -28.12 25.22 14.63
N GLY A 269 -28.05 26.16 13.68
CA GLY A 269 -27.87 27.58 13.99
C GLY A 269 -29.02 28.19 14.79
N SER A 270 -30.25 27.72 14.57
CA SER A 270 -31.46 28.17 15.27
C SER A 270 -31.50 27.75 16.75
N THR A 271 -30.72 26.74 17.15
CA THR A 271 -30.76 26.18 18.51
C THR A 271 -29.75 26.86 19.46
N GLN A 272 -28.71 27.53 18.93
CA GLN A 272 -27.71 28.23 19.74
C GLN A 272 -28.08 29.69 20.08
N GLY A 273 -29.08 30.28 19.42
CA GLY A 273 -29.52 31.67 19.67
C GLY A 273 -30.61 31.86 20.73
N GLY A 274 -31.01 30.80 21.45
CA GLY A 274 -32.20 30.81 22.34
C GLY A 274 -31.94 30.85 23.85
N ASN A 275 -30.69 30.99 24.30
CA ASN A 275 -30.33 30.99 25.73
C ASN A 275 -29.57 32.26 26.15
N GLU A 276 -30.08 33.42 25.76
CA GLU A 276 -29.73 34.71 26.40
C GLU A 276 -31.02 35.46 26.75
N GLU A 277 -31.66 35.07 27.86
CA GLU A 277 -32.53 35.94 28.67
C GLU A 277 -32.23 35.73 30.17
#